data_AF-A0A1C5CEC6-F1
#
_entry.id   AF-A0A1C5CEC6-F1
#
_cell.length_a   1.000
_cell.length_b   1.000
_cell.length_c   1.000
_cell.angle_alpha   90.00
_cell.angle_beta   90.00
_cell.angle_gamma   90.00
#
_symmetry.space_group_name_H-M   'P 1'
#
loop_
_entity.id
_entity.type
_entity.pdbx_description
1 polymer ?
#
loop_
_entity_poly.entity_id
_entity_poly.type
_entity_poly.pdbx_seq_one_letter_code
_entity_poly.pdbx_strand_id
1 'polypeptide(L)'
;MDEMTRLRELRADAPVPDRATLAPGRKRLTEAIEGRSRRTLRLRADWRIASLGAVVAITAAALFVTQIVDTSGPRQSGPATVAGDLDLSSPAAALGEAADFLERQEVPPEPRNDQWIYLREENPDQEKQWKEVPAEIREEMSLSYSPDSWIPYDDKAAENDESDTDYRTARESYRIAAGLPEDPEALLAELRKVFPTGDGSNGPREDKDAHSFRALTVLLQSYPLPPDALARIYRAMATVKGIGVTDHLIRDASGRQVIAVTRAYDANTRSEILLDPVDYSYAGQRDVVTRTYEFSGGEGTPPTVYKRGDLLMDVARTRAAVVDAKGQKP
;
A
#
# COMPACT_ATOMS: atom_id res chain seq x y z
N MET A 1 38.28 -15.53 6.18
CA MET A 1 38.36 -14.88 7.50
C MET A 1 37.19 -13.90 7.55
N ASP A 2 36.27 -14.07 8.49
CA ASP A 2 34.96 -13.39 8.54
C ASP A 2 35.07 -11.94 9.09
N GLU A 3 34.31 -11.01 8.52
CA GLU A 3 34.32 -9.58 8.85
C GLU A 3 33.84 -9.31 10.28
N MET A 4 32.91 -10.14 10.79
CA MET A 4 32.45 -10.06 12.19
C MET A 4 33.55 -10.46 13.18
N THR A 5 34.48 -11.32 12.76
CA THR A 5 35.64 -11.70 13.59
C THR A 5 36.65 -10.57 13.68
N ARG A 6 36.92 -9.86 12.57
CA ARG A 6 37.79 -8.66 12.58
C ARG A 6 37.24 -7.53 13.44
N LEU A 7 35.93 -7.30 13.43
CA LEU A 7 35.30 -6.28 14.27
C LEU A 7 35.37 -6.62 15.77
N ARG A 8 35.27 -7.91 16.12
CA ARG A 8 35.42 -8.36 17.51
C ARG A 8 36.85 -8.25 18.00
N GLU A 9 37.83 -8.59 17.16
CA GLU A 9 39.26 -8.40 17.48
C GLU A 9 39.62 -6.92 17.64
N LEU A 10 39.09 -6.04 16.78
CA LEU A 10 39.36 -4.60 16.83
C LEU A 10 38.82 -3.93 18.11
N ARG A 11 37.76 -4.48 18.70
CA ARG A 11 37.12 -3.95 19.92
C ARG A 11 37.43 -4.74 21.19
N ALA A 12 38.28 -5.76 21.13
CA ALA A 12 38.59 -6.60 22.28
C ALA A 12 39.14 -5.80 23.47
N ASP A 13 39.87 -4.72 23.19
CA ASP A 13 40.48 -3.84 24.20
C ASP A 13 39.65 -2.56 24.50
N ALA A 14 38.46 -2.43 23.92
CA ALA A 14 37.61 -1.27 24.16
C ALA A 14 36.84 -1.43 25.49
N PRO A 15 37.00 -0.51 26.46
CA PRO A 15 36.29 -0.60 27.73
C PRO A 15 34.78 -0.48 27.50
N VAL A 16 34.00 -1.40 28.08
CA VAL A 16 32.54 -1.31 28.07
C VAL A 16 32.14 -0.06 28.86
N PRO A 17 31.43 0.91 28.25
CA PRO A 17 31.04 2.13 28.96
C PRO A 17 30.19 1.80 30.18
N ASP A 18 30.55 2.35 31.32
CA ASP A 18 29.77 2.13 32.53
C ASP A 18 28.41 2.84 32.47
N ARG A 19 27.50 2.44 33.36
CA ARG A 19 26.14 3.00 33.40
C ARG A 19 26.13 4.51 33.69
N ALA A 20 27.16 5.04 34.36
CA ALA A 20 27.26 6.46 34.66
C ALA A 20 27.62 7.27 33.39
N THR A 21 28.46 6.69 32.54
CA THR A 21 28.89 7.24 31.25
C THR A 21 27.74 7.27 30.24
N LEU A 22 26.84 6.29 30.30
CA LEU A 22 25.65 6.21 29.43
C LEU A 22 24.48 7.08 29.91
N ALA A 23 24.46 7.50 31.17
CA ALA A 23 23.33 8.23 31.78
C ALA A 23 23.00 9.57 31.07
N PRO A 24 23.96 10.41 30.65
CA PRO A 24 23.65 11.65 29.93
C PRO A 24 23.01 11.39 28.56
N GLY A 25 23.48 10.36 27.85
CA GLY A 25 22.92 9.96 26.54
C GLY A 25 21.49 9.42 26.68
N ARG A 26 21.27 8.55 27.66
CA ARG A 26 19.94 8.02 27.99
C ARG A 26 18.97 9.14 28.37
N LYS A 27 19.42 10.11 29.18
CA LYS A 27 18.63 11.27 29.59
C LYS A 27 18.19 12.10 28.37
N ARG A 28 19.10 12.42 27.44
CA ARG A 28 18.76 13.15 26.20
C ARG A 28 17.76 12.38 25.34
N LEU A 29 17.90 11.05 25.26
CA LEU A 29 16.96 10.19 24.53
C LEU A 29 15.57 10.21 25.16
N THR A 30 15.45 10.02 26.48
CA THR A 30 14.15 10.11 27.17
C THR A 30 13.56 11.52 27.13
N GLU A 31 14.37 12.57 27.22
CA GLU A 31 13.90 13.96 27.06
C GLU A 31 13.40 14.25 25.64
N ALA A 32 14.03 13.67 24.61
CA ALA A 32 13.55 13.78 23.23
C ALA A 32 12.22 13.04 23.02
N ILE A 33 12.07 11.86 23.64
CA ILE A 33 10.83 11.07 23.61
C ILE A 33 9.70 11.81 24.35
N GLU A 34 9.98 12.36 25.53
CA GLU A 34 9.00 13.13 26.33
C GLU A 34 8.67 14.50 25.72
N GLY A 35 9.64 15.16 25.06
CA GLY A 35 9.46 16.44 24.37
C GLY A 35 8.54 16.36 23.15
N ARG A 36 8.44 15.18 22.52
CA ARG A 36 7.50 14.90 21.42
C ARG A 36 6.07 14.67 21.91
N SER A 37 5.88 14.30 23.18
CA SER A 37 4.58 13.98 23.77
C SER A 37 3.90 15.16 24.48
N ARG A 38 4.61 16.27 24.79
CA ARG A 38 4.09 17.34 25.69
C ARG A 38 3.83 18.71 25.05
N ARG A 39 3.76 18.81 23.71
CA ARG A 39 3.24 19.99 22.99
C ARG A 39 2.11 19.53 22.07
N THR A 40 0.95 19.16 22.59
CA THR A 40 -0.18 20.09 22.77
C THR A 40 -1.15 19.53 23.81
N LEU A 41 -1.19 20.11 25.01
CA LEU A 41 -2.32 20.07 25.95
C LEU A 41 -1.95 20.92 27.18
N ARG A 42 -1.93 22.24 27.00
CA ARG A 42 -1.99 23.21 28.12
C ARG A 42 -2.71 24.47 27.68
N LEU A 43 -4.04 24.46 27.77
CA LEU A 43 -4.79 25.66 28.09
C LEU A 43 -5.65 25.36 29.33
N ARG A 44 -5.04 25.76 30.45
CA ARG A 44 -5.55 26.24 31.75
C ARG A 44 -6.93 25.78 32.24
N ALA A 45 -6.88 25.25 33.46
CA ALA A 45 -8.00 25.06 34.36
C ALA A 45 -8.51 26.37 34.98
N ASP A 46 -9.74 26.24 35.50
CA ASP A 46 -10.45 27.04 36.50
C ASP A 46 -11.17 28.34 36.08
N TRP A 47 -12.47 28.19 35.84
CA TRP A 47 -13.46 29.03 36.55
C TRP A 47 -14.76 28.27 36.82
N ARG A 48 -15.10 28.15 38.10
CA ARG A 48 -16.45 27.85 38.58
C ARG A 48 -17.28 29.14 38.45
N ILE A 49 -18.51 29.05 37.93
CA ILE A 49 -19.75 29.71 38.41
C ILE A 49 -20.87 29.60 37.35
N ALA A 50 -22.06 29.25 37.86
CA ALA A 50 -23.43 29.53 37.41
C ALA A 50 -23.95 29.10 36.03
N SER A 51 -24.97 28.26 36.13
CA SER A 51 -26.12 28.11 35.24
C SER A 51 -26.80 29.44 34.90
N LEU A 52 -27.14 29.66 33.62
CA LEU A 52 -28.39 30.27 33.13
C LEU A 52 -28.34 30.33 31.59
N GLY A 53 -29.43 29.96 30.95
CA GLY A 53 -29.47 29.70 29.51
C GLY A 53 -29.42 30.94 28.61
N ALA A 54 -29.17 30.69 27.33
CA ALA A 54 -29.72 31.43 26.21
C ALA A 54 -29.51 30.61 24.93
N VAL A 55 -30.62 30.31 24.25
CA VAL A 55 -30.67 29.88 22.86
C VAL A 55 -30.08 30.99 21.98
N VAL A 56 -29.11 30.68 21.14
CA VAL A 56 -28.89 31.39 19.87
C VAL A 56 -28.53 30.35 18.81
N ALA A 57 -29.48 30.10 17.93
CA ALA A 57 -29.27 29.42 16.67
C ALA A 57 -28.38 30.31 15.77
N ILE A 58 -27.28 29.74 15.27
CA ILE A 58 -26.66 30.20 14.03
C ILE A 58 -26.52 28.98 13.13
N THR A 59 -27.54 28.82 12.29
CA THR A 59 -27.49 28.06 11.05
C THR A 59 -26.35 28.59 10.18
N ALA A 60 -25.31 27.78 10.03
CA ALA A 60 -24.46 27.78 8.84
C ALA A 60 -24.50 26.35 8.29
N ALA A 61 -25.47 26.10 7.41
CA ALA A 61 -25.53 24.90 6.60
C ALA A 61 -24.36 24.93 5.61
N ALA A 62 -23.21 24.40 6.02
CA ALA A 62 -22.23 23.89 5.08
C ALA A 62 -22.70 22.48 4.70
N LEU A 63 -23.19 22.34 3.47
CA LEU A 63 -23.39 21.04 2.84
C LEU A 63 -22.01 20.40 2.65
N PHE A 64 -21.48 19.79 3.72
CA PHE A 64 -20.50 18.74 3.56
C PHE A 64 -21.25 17.52 3.05
N VAL A 65 -21.03 17.17 1.79
CA VAL A 65 -21.27 15.80 1.32
C VAL A 65 -20.25 14.94 2.06
N THR A 66 -20.61 14.54 3.27
CA THR A 66 -19.96 13.46 3.97
C THR A 66 -20.20 12.21 3.14
N GLN A 67 -19.15 11.69 2.49
CA GLN A 67 -19.14 10.31 2.01
C GLN A 67 -19.10 9.40 3.26
N ILE A 68 -20.22 9.35 3.98
CA ILE A 68 -20.52 8.23 4.85
C ILE A 68 -21.02 7.16 3.89
N VAL A 69 -20.19 6.15 3.64
CA VAL A 69 -20.70 4.85 3.21
C VAL A 69 -21.47 4.29 4.40
N ASP A 70 -22.78 4.59 4.45
CA ASP A 70 -23.69 4.12 5.48
C ASP A 70 -23.91 2.61 5.27
N THR A 71 -23.01 1.78 5.81
CA THR A 71 -23.27 0.35 5.96
C THR A 71 -23.97 0.11 7.29
N SER A 72 -25.23 0.51 7.35
CA SER A 72 -26.16 -0.09 8.31
C SER A 72 -26.14 -1.62 8.14
N GLY A 73 -26.04 -2.36 9.26
CA GLY A 73 -25.93 -3.81 9.33
C GLY A 73 -27.01 -4.63 8.58
N PRO A 74 -26.85 -5.96 8.53
CA PRO A 74 -27.05 -6.77 7.34
C PRO A 74 -28.52 -6.82 6.92
N ARG A 75 -28.86 -6.11 5.85
CA ARG A 75 -29.94 -6.56 4.97
C ARG A 75 -29.35 -7.57 4.00
N GLN A 76 -29.84 -8.79 4.15
CA GLN A 76 -29.79 -9.88 3.18
C GLN A 76 -30.35 -9.37 1.84
N SER A 77 -29.52 -8.71 1.05
CA SER A 77 -29.71 -8.58 -0.38
C SER A 77 -28.91 -9.71 -1.02
N GLY A 78 -29.57 -10.49 -1.86
CA GLY A 78 -28.93 -11.53 -2.67
C GLY A 78 -27.79 -10.96 -3.53
N PRO A 79 -27.06 -11.82 -4.28
CA PRO A 79 -25.84 -11.43 -4.97
C PRO A 79 -26.15 -10.22 -5.84
N ALA A 80 -25.45 -9.10 -5.61
CA ALA A 80 -25.36 -8.08 -6.64
C ALA A 80 -24.67 -8.76 -7.81
N THR A 81 -25.46 -9.15 -8.80
CA THR A 81 -25.00 -9.70 -10.07
C THR A 81 -24.26 -8.59 -10.81
N VAL A 82 -23.00 -8.32 -10.42
CA VAL A 82 -22.07 -7.45 -11.17
C VAL A 82 -21.51 -8.20 -12.39
N ALA A 83 -21.72 -9.52 -12.46
CA ALA A 83 -21.25 -10.38 -13.56
C ALA A 83 -22.03 -10.25 -14.89
N GLY A 84 -22.91 -9.25 -15.04
CA GLY A 84 -23.81 -9.14 -16.19
C GLY A 84 -23.21 -8.50 -17.45
N ASP A 85 -22.29 -7.55 -17.32
CA ASP A 85 -21.87 -6.66 -18.42
C ASP A 85 -20.35 -6.40 -18.52
N LEU A 86 -19.51 -7.02 -17.69
CA LEU A 86 -18.04 -6.82 -17.78
C LEU A 86 -17.47 -7.45 -19.06
N ASP A 87 -16.77 -6.66 -19.87
CA ASP A 87 -16.02 -7.18 -21.03
C ASP A 87 -14.60 -7.61 -20.65
N LEU A 88 -14.48 -8.85 -20.17
CA LEU A 88 -13.21 -9.48 -19.83
C LEU A 88 -12.58 -10.27 -20.99
N SER A 89 -13.01 -10.02 -22.23
CA SER A 89 -12.54 -10.77 -23.41
C SER A 89 -11.07 -10.48 -23.76
N SER A 90 -10.57 -9.30 -23.39
CA SER A 90 -9.18 -8.90 -23.63
C SER A 90 -8.74 -7.81 -22.64
N PRO A 91 -7.42 -7.62 -22.43
CA PRO A 91 -6.92 -6.51 -21.62
C PRO A 91 -7.40 -5.14 -22.10
N ALA A 92 -7.46 -4.93 -23.41
CA ALA A 92 -7.89 -3.66 -23.99
C ALA A 92 -9.37 -3.37 -23.72
N ALA A 93 -10.22 -4.40 -23.76
CA ALA A 93 -11.63 -4.27 -23.42
C ALA A 93 -11.82 -3.97 -21.93
N ALA A 94 -11.26 -4.81 -21.05
CA ALA A 94 -11.45 -4.69 -19.60
C ALA A 94 -10.87 -3.38 -19.04
N LEU A 95 -9.63 -3.04 -19.40
CA LEU A 95 -8.98 -1.81 -18.93
C LEU A 95 -9.52 -0.56 -19.63
N GLY A 96 -10.03 -0.69 -20.85
CA GLY A 96 -10.73 0.38 -21.57
C GLY A 96 -12.05 0.73 -20.89
N GLU A 97 -12.86 -0.28 -20.56
CA GLU A 97 -14.11 -0.12 -19.81
C GLU A 97 -13.86 0.53 -18.44
N ALA A 98 -12.84 0.07 -17.72
CA ALA A 98 -12.40 0.65 -16.46
C ALA A 98 -12.00 2.14 -16.59
N ALA A 99 -11.20 2.46 -17.62
CA ALA A 99 -10.78 3.82 -17.89
C ALA A 99 -11.97 4.73 -18.22
N ASP A 100 -12.88 4.28 -19.08
CA ASP A 100 -14.07 5.05 -19.46
C ASP A 100 -15.00 5.28 -18.26
N PHE A 101 -15.11 4.32 -17.34
CA PHE A 101 -15.82 4.50 -16.07
C PHE A 101 -15.21 5.60 -15.21
N LEU A 102 -13.88 5.59 -15.07
CA LEU A 102 -13.13 6.51 -14.22
C LEU A 102 -13.14 7.95 -14.75
N GLU A 103 -13.14 8.14 -16.08
CA GLU A 103 -13.25 9.47 -16.68
C GLU A 103 -14.58 10.17 -16.40
N ARG A 104 -15.63 9.41 -16.09
CA ARG A 104 -16.93 9.97 -15.73
C ARG A 104 -17.03 10.37 -14.26
N GLN A 105 -16.03 10.04 -13.46
CA GLN A 105 -16.02 10.38 -12.04
C GLN A 105 -15.53 11.80 -11.83
N GLU A 106 -16.11 12.48 -10.83
CA GLU A 106 -15.59 13.76 -10.39
C GLU A 106 -14.24 13.56 -9.71
N VAL A 107 -13.24 14.37 -10.08
CA VAL A 107 -11.94 14.37 -9.41
C VAL A 107 -12.09 15.05 -8.05
N PRO A 108 -11.93 14.31 -6.92
CA PRO A 108 -11.98 14.93 -5.61
C PRO A 108 -10.82 15.90 -5.42
N PRO A 109 -10.93 16.90 -4.52
CA PRO A 109 -9.78 17.73 -4.18
C PRO A 109 -8.64 16.88 -3.61
N GLU A 110 -7.40 17.28 -3.90
CA GLU A 110 -6.21 16.67 -3.30
C GLU A 110 -6.35 16.65 -1.76
N PRO A 111 -6.00 15.54 -1.08
CA PRO A 111 -6.00 15.49 0.38
C PRO A 111 -5.16 16.60 0.99
N ARG A 112 -5.56 17.05 2.18
CA ARG A 112 -4.79 18.03 2.95
C ARG A 112 -3.54 17.37 3.53
N ASN A 113 -2.47 18.14 3.68
CA ASN A 113 -1.18 17.64 4.15
C ASN A 113 -1.23 17.01 5.56
N ASP A 114 -2.18 17.42 6.40
CA ASP A 114 -2.34 16.92 7.77
C ASP A 114 -3.23 15.67 7.87
N GLN A 115 -3.80 15.23 6.74
CA GLN A 115 -4.63 14.04 6.68
C GLN A 115 -3.81 12.76 6.58
N TRP A 116 -4.51 11.65 6.84
CA TRP A 116 -3.96 10.31 6.87
C TRP A 116 -4.67 9.43 5.85
N ILE A 117 -3.94 8.46 5.33
CA ILE A 117 -4.47 7.40 4.51
C ILE A 117 -4.72 6.19 5.40
N TYR A 118 -5.98 5.83 5.56
CA TYR A 118 -6.38 4.58 6.16
C TYR A 118 -6.42 3.50 5.08
N LEU A 119 -5.71 2.39 5.29
CA LEU A 119 -5.85 1.18 4.48
C LEU A 119 -6.23 0.01 5.37
N ARG A 120 -7.05 -0.89 4.83
CA ARG A 120 -7.24 -2.22 5.37
C ARG A 120 -6.84 -3.26 4.33
N GLU A 121 -5.80 -4.01 4.64
CA GLU A 121 -5.23 -5.03 3.75
C GLU A 121 -5.15 -6.37 4.49
N GLU A 122 -5.76 -7.38 3.90
CA GLU A 122 -5.73 -8.74 4.40
C GLU A 122 -4.62 -9.51 3.69
N ASN A 123 -3.70 -10.07 4.46
CA ASN A 123 -2.61 -10.92 3.96
C ASN A 123 -2.58 -12.20 4.81
N PRO A 124 -3.28 -13.27 4.39
CA PRO A 124 -3.43 -14.50 5.17
C PRO A 124 -2.10 -15.17 5.52
N ASP A 125 -1.12 -15.13 4.61
CA ASP A 125 0.20 -15.72 4.83
C ASP A 125 1.01 -14.94 5.86
N GLN A 126 1.01 -13.61 5.78
CA GLN A 126 1.65 -12.75 6.78
C GLN A 126 0.98 -12.89 8.14
N GLU A 127 -0.36 -12.95 8.19
CA GLU A 127 -1.10 -13.19 9.42
C GLU A 127 -0.75 -14.54 10.06
N LYS A 128 -0.69 -15.59 9.24
CA LYS A 128 -0.30 -16.93 9.68
C LYS A 128 1.13 -16.94 10.22
N GLN A 129 2.08 -16.40 9.46
CA GLN A 129 3.49 -16.29 9.89
C GLN A 129 3.61 -15.52 11.20
N TRP A 130 2.89 -14.39 11.32
CA TRP A 130 2.85 -13.62 12.57
C TRP A 130 2.32 -14.45 13.75
N LYS A 131 1.28 -15.25 13.55
CA LYS A 131 0.71 -16.16 14.57
C LYS A 131 1.65 -17.30 14.97
N GLU A 132 2.62 -17.65 14.14
CA GLU A 132 3.62 -18.68 14.43
C GLU A 132 4.83 -18.15 15.22
N VAL A 133 5.10 -16.83 15.15
CA VAL A 133 6.16 -16.20 15.97
C VAL A 133 5.80 -16.32 17.47
N PRO A 134 6.68 -16.80 18.37
CA PRO A 134 6.43 -16.82 19.81
C PRO A 134 6.09 -15.43 20.38
N ALA A 135 5.19 -15.37 21.36
CA ALA A 135 4.68 -14.11 21.91
C ALA A 135 5.81 -13.24 22.51
N GLU A 136 6.79 -13.88 23.13
CA GLU A 136 7.97 -13.22 23.72
C GLU A 136 8.80 -12.50 22.65
N ILE A 137 8.93 -13.11 21.47
CA ILE A 137 9.63 -12.51 20.34
C ILE A 137 8.79 -11.37 19.75
N ARG A 138 7.47 -11.52 19.65
CA ARG A 138 6.59 -10.45 19.14
C ARG A 138 6.65 -9.19 19.99
N GLU A 139 6.75 -9.31 21.31
CA GLU A 139 6.86 -8.16 22.23
C GLU A 139 8.18 -7.38 22.06
N GLU A 140 9.24 -8.07 21.63
CA GLU A 140 10.54 -7.45 21.36
C GLU A 140 10.65 -6.85 19.95
N MET A 141 9.78 -7.25 19.02
CA MET A 141 9.77 -6.75 17.65
C MET A 141 9.24 -5.31 17.58
N SER A 142 9.94 -4.47 16.82
CA SER A 142 9.53 -3.08 16.56
C SER A 142 8.31 -2.97 15.63
N LEU A 143 7.96 -4.05 14.93
CA LEU A 143 6.88 -4.11 13.96
C LEU A 143 5.90 -5.23 14.34
N SER A 144 4.62 -4.92 14.30
CA SER A 144 3.52 -5.87 14.51
C SER A 144 2.66 -5.97 13.26
N TYR A 145 2.19 -7.18 12.93
CA TYR A 145 1.16 -7.32 11.89
C TYR A 145 -0.16 -6.71 12.36
N SER A 146 -0.73 -5.84 11.54
CA SER A 146 -2.09 -5.33 11.66
C SER A 146 -2.66 -5.19 10.24
N PRO A 147 -3.88 -5.68 9.97
CA PRO A 147 -4.51 -5.47 8.68
C PRO A 147 -4.90 -4.00 8.48
N ASP A 148 -5.07 -3.24 9.56
CA ASP A 148 -5.37 -1.81 9.50
C ASP A 148 -4.07 -0.99 9.59
N SER A 149 -3.88 -0.04 8.67
CA SER A 149 -2.74 0.87 8.65
C SER A 149 -3.16 2.34 8.49
N TRP A 150 -2.35 3.25 9.02
CA TRP A 150 -2.54 4.70 8.92
C TRP A 150 -1.22 5.34 8.49
N ILE A 151 -1.21 5.84 7.26
CA ILE A 151 -0.03 6.41 6.61
C ILE A 151 -0.25 7.93 6.51
N PRO A 152 0.70 8.79 6.93
CA PRO A 152 0.56 10.22 6.69
C PRO A 152 0.45 10.51 5.19
N TYR A 153 -0.45 11.40 4.77
CA TYR A 153 -0.53 11.78 3.37
C TYR A 153 0.74 12.51 2.91
N ASP A 154 1.19 13.50 3.69
CA ASP A 154 2.42 14.27 3.49
C ASP A 154 3.47 13.86 4.55
N ASP A 155 4.37 12.94 4.21
CA ASP A 155 5.47 12.51 5.10
C ASP A 155 6.84 12.99 4.61
N LYS A 156 7.12 14.27 4.85
CA LYS A 156 8.40 14.92 4.47
C LYS A 156 9.64 14.26 5.07
N ALA A 157 9.49 13.48 6.15
CA ALA A 157 10.62 12.78 6.75
C ALA A 157 10.97 11.52 5.94
N ALA A 158 9.99 10.90 5.30
CA ALA A 158 10.15 9.72 4.46
C ALA A 158 10.54 10.06 3.00
N GLU A 159 10.25 11.28 2.51
CA GLU A 159 10.63 11.76 1.15
C GLU A 159 12.16 11.74 0.88
N ASN A 160 13.01 11.56 1.89
CA ASN A 160 14.48 11.62 1.76
C ASN A 160 15.18 10.27 2.05
N ASP A 161 14.45 9.15 2.05
CA ASP A 161 15.06 7.83 2.19
C ASP A 161 15.55 7.31 0.83
N GLU A 162 16.85 7.45 0.57
CA GLU A 162 17.48 6.98 -0.68
C GLU A 162 17.65 5.45 -0.75
N SER A 163 17.30 4.70 0.31
CA SER A 163 17.52 3.25 0.37
C SER A 163 16.47 2.42 -0.38
N ASP A 164 15.29 2.98 -0.62
CA ASP A 164 14.22 2.39 -1.42
C ASP A 164 13.86 3.34 -2.57
N THR A 165 14.35 3.04 -3.77
CA THR A 165 14.14 3.88 -4.96
C THR A 165 12.69 3.86 -5.47
N ASP A 166 11.91 2.85 -5.05
CA ASP A 166 10.50 2.72 -5.42
C ASP A 166 9.58 3.35 -4.37
N TYR A 167 10.06 3.59 -3.14
CA TYR A 167 9.28 4.25 -2.10
C TYR A 167 8.86 5.66 -2.53
N ARG A 168 7.58 5.95 -2.35
CA ARG A 168 6.96 7.27 -2.49
C ARG A 168 5.96 7.50 -1.38
N THR A 169 5.94 8.71 -0.86
CA THR A 169 4.82 9.13 0.00
C THR A 169 3.52 9.13 -0.79
N ALA A 170 2.39 9.00 -0.09
CA ALA A 170 1.07 9.01 -0.74
C ALA A 170 0.86 10.28 -1.59
N ARG A 171 1.34 11.43 -1.11
CA ARG A 171 1.30 12.70 -1.83
C ARG A 171 2.19 12.74 -3.07
N GLU A 172 3.41 12.20 -2.99
CA GLU A 172 4.28 12.10 -4.18
C GLU A 172 3.65 11.21 -5.24
N SER A 173 3.13 10.03 -4.86
CA SER A 173 2.42 9.15 -5.78
C SER A 173 1.20 9.83 -6.41
N TYR A 174 0.38 10.54 -5.62
CA TYR A 174 -0.75 11.31 -6.13
C TYR A 174 -0.31 12.33 -7.21
N ARG A 175 0.75 13.09 -6.93
CA ARG A 175 1.26 14.13 -7.83
C ARG A 175 1.93 13.58 -9.08
N ILE A 176 2.66 12.47 -8.94
CA ILE A 176 3.22 11.73 -10.07
C ILE A 176 2.08 11.32 -10.99
N ALA A 177 1.05 10.64 -10.45
CA ALA A 177 -0.10 10.18 -11.24
C ALA A 177 -0.85 11.34 -11.91
N ALA A 178 -1.12 12.42 -11.17
CA ALA A 178 -1.80 13.60 -11.68
C ALA A 178 -1.02 14.30 -12.80
N GLY A 179 0.31 14.23 -12.77
CA GLY A 179 1.21 14.84 -13.76
C GLY A 179 1.54 13.95 -14.96
N LEU A 180 1.02 12.72 -15.04
CA LEU A 180 1.33 11.81 -16.13
C LEU A 180 0.80 12.31 -17.49
N PRO A 181 1.57 12.17 -18.57
CA PRO A 181 1.09 12.46 -19.93
C PRO A 181 -0.15 11.64 -20.33
N GLU A 182 -0.97 12.18 -21.23
CA GLU A 182 -2.11 11.47 -21.84
C GLU A 182 -1.68 10.34 -22.80
N ASP A 183 -0.58 10.54 -23.52
CA ASP A 183 -0.07 9.55 -24.46
C ASP A 183 0.48 8.31 -23.71
N PRO A 184 -0.02 7.09 -24.00
CA PRO A 184 0.41 5.87 -23.33
C PRO A 184 1.92 5.63 -23.35
N GLU A 185 2.59 5.83 -24.49
CA GLU A 185 4.03 5.55 -24.56
C GLU A 185 4.85 6.57 -23.77
N ALA A 186 4.47 7.86 -23.84
CA ALA A 186 5.08 8.92 -23.06
C ALA A 186 4.86 8.72 -21.55
N LEU A 187 3.66 8.31 -21.14
CA LEU A 187 3.34 7.96 -19.76
C LEU A 187 4.26 6.84 -19.25
N LEU A 188 4.34 5.72 -19.98
CA LEU A 188 5.19 4.60 -19.58
C LEU A 188 6.68 4.98 -19.57
N ALA A 189 7.10 5.85 -20.51
CA ALA A 189 8.46 6.36 -20.53
C ALA A 189 8.78 7.25 -19.33
N GLU A 190 7.83 8.06 -18.89
CA GLU A 190 7.98 8.88 -17.69
C GLU A 190 8.06 8.00 -16.44
N LEU A 191 7.12 7.05 -16.28
CA LEU A 191 7.13 6.13 -15.13
C LEU A 191 8.43 5.34 -15.01
N ARG A 192 9.02 4.89 -16.13
CA ARG A 192 10.33 4.20 -16.10
C ARG A 192 11.48 5.09 -15.61
N LYS A 193 11.42 6.41 -15.81
CA LYS A 193 12.41 7.34 -15.24
C LYS A 193 12.17 7.57 -13.76
N VAL A 194 10.90 7.71 -13.40
CA VAL A 194 10.44 7.97 -12.04
C VAL A 194 10.81 6.79 -11.14
N PHE A 195 10.57 5.55 -11.56
CA PHE A 195 10.82 4.32 -10.80
C PHE A 195 11.97 3.52 -11.42
N PRO A 196 13.23 3.95 -11.30
CA PRO A 196 14.34 3.33 -12.03
C PRO A 196 14.53 1.86 -11.65
N THR A 197 14.98 1.04 -12.60
CA THR A 197 15.47 -0.31 -12.27
C THR A 197 16.82 -0.20 -11.57
N GLY A 198 17.09 -1.08 -10.61
CA GLY A 198 18.44 -1.30 -10.10
C GLY A 198 19.44 -1.66 -11.21
N ASP A 199 20.73 -1.64 -10.87
CA ASP A 199 21.82 -1.99 -11.79
C ASP A 199 21.92 -3.49 -12.13
N GLY A 200 21.02 -4.30 -11.59
CA GLY A 200 20.99 -5.76 -11.73
C GLY A 200 21.75 -6.50 -10.63
N SER A 201 22.29 -5.80 -9.62
CA SER A 201 22.95 -6.42 -8.46
C SER A 201 22.00 -7.27 -7.60
N ASN A 202 20.71 -6.91 -7.55
CA ASN A 202 19.68 -7.58 -6.75
C ASN A 202 18.73 -8.48 -7.57
N GLY A 203 19.07 -8.79 -8.82
CA GLY A 203 18.25 -9.66 -9.67
C GLY A 203 18.43 -9.42 -11.17
N PRO A 204 17.81 -10.26 -12.02
CA PRO A 204 17.83 -10.06 -13.46
C PRO A 204 17.30 -8.68 -13.84
N ARG A 205 17.97 -8.02 -14.78
CA ARG A 205 17.51 -6.73 -15.30
C ARG A 205 16.14 -6.89 -15.95
N GLU A 206 15.20 -6.03 -15.57
CA GLU A 206 13.85 -6.00 -16.14
C GLU A 206 13.91 -5.60 -17.62
N ASP A 207 13.12 -6.28 -18.45
CA ASP A 207 12.82 -5.78 -19.79
C ASP A 207 11.91 -4.53 -19.74
N LYS A 208 11.78 -3.81 -20.86
CA LYS A 208 11.01 -2.55 -20.93
C LYS A 208 9.56 -2.72 -20.48
N ASP A 209 8.91 -3.82 -20.84
CA ASP A 209 7.52 -4.09 -20.51
C ASP A 209 7.36 -4.53 -19.05
N ALA A 210 8.32 -5.31 -18.52
CA ALA A 210 8.35 -5.72 -17.12
C ALA A 210 8.53 -4.51 -16.19
N HIS A 211 9.45 -3.62 -16.54
CA HIS A 211 9.70 -2.37 -15.84
C HIS A 211 8.46 -1.47 -15.85
N SER A 212 7.82 -1.34 -17.02
CA SER A 212 6.59 -0.56 -17.16
C SER A 212 5.47 -1.12 -16.29
N PHE A 213 5.29 -2.44 -16.30
CA PHE A 213 4.29 -3.11 -15.47
C PHE A 213 4.55 -2.90 -13.97
N ARG A 214 5.79 -3.11 -13.51
CA ARG A 214 6.16 -2.85 -12.10
C ARG A 214 5.86 -1.41 -11.70
N ALA A 215 6.30 -0.43 -12.49
CA ALA A 215 6.10 0.99 -12.18
C ALA A 215 4.61 1.36 -12.11
N LEU A 216 3.77 0.81 -12.99
CA LEU A 216 2.32 0.98 -12.90
C LEU A 216 1.74 0.33 -11.64
N THR A 217 2.19 -0.87 -11.28
CA THR A 217 1.74 -1.58 -10.06
C THR A 217 2.05 -0.79 -8.79
N VAL A 218 3.28 -0.26 -8.66
CA VAL A 218 3.69 0.58 -7.52
C VAL A 218 2.76 1.79 -7.39
N LEU A 219 2.42 2.42 -8.52
CA LEU A 219 1.50 3.55 -8.50
C LEU A 219 0.08 3.13 -8.11
N LEU A 220 -0.45 2.04 -8.67
CA LEU A 220 -1.80 1.53 -8.35
C LEU A 220 -1.95 1.08 -6.89
N GLN A 221 -0.88 0.60 -6.26
CA GLN A 221 -0.87 0.32 -4.82
C GLN A 221 -1.00 1.59 -3.97
N SER A 222 -0.65 2.76 -4.50
CA SER A 222 -0.79 4.03 -3.78
C SER A 222 -2.26 4.45 -3.65
N TYR A 223 -2.55 5.24 -2.62
CA TYR A 223 -3.89 5.82 -2.42
C TYR A 223 -3.81 7.17 -1.71
N PRO A 224 -4.66 8.15 -2.08
CA PRO A 224 -5.58 8.13 -3.22
C PRO A 224 -4.83 8.40 -4.53
N LEU A 225 -5.47 8.08 -5.66
CA LEU A 225 -5.08 8.55 -6.99
C LEU A 225 -6.28 9.26 -7.65
N PRO A 226 -6.06 10.32 -8.45
CA PRO A 226 -7.14 10.96 -9.21
C PRO A 226 -7.81 9.95 -10.18
N PRO A 227 -9.15 9.94 -10.33
CA PRO A 227 -9.83 9.05 -11.27
C PRO A 227 -9.36 9.20 -12.72
N ASP A 228 -9.16 10.42 -13.20
CA ASP A 228 -8.63 10.70 -14.55
C ASP A 228 -7.21 10.15 -14.73
N ALA A 229 -6.37 10.23 -13.68
CA ALA A 229 -5.06 9.62 -13.69
C ALA A 229 -5.12 8.09 -13.74
N LEU A 230 -6.01 7.46 -12.95
CA LEU A 230 -6.25 6.01 -13.03
C LEU A 230 -6.72 5.58 -14.42
N ALA A 231 -7.58 6.37 -15.08
CA ALA A 231 -8.01 6.10 -16.45
C ALA A 231 -6.83 6.08 -17.44
N ARG A 232 -5.95 7.08 -17.38
CA ARG A 232 -4.70 7.11 -18.18
C ARG A 232 -3.81 5.90 -17.88
N ILE A 233 -3.66 5.55 -16.60
CA ILE A 233 -2.86 4.40 -16.15
C ILE A 233 -3.42 3.09 -16.73
N TYR A 234 -4.74 2.88 -16.71
CA TYR A 234 -5.35 1.66 -17.28
C TYR A 234 -5.23 1.59 -18.80
N ARG A 235 -5.42 2.71 -19.51
CA ARG A 235 -5.18 2.75 -20.96
C ARG A 235 -3.72 2.46 -21.30
N ALA A 236 -2.77 3.02 -20.56
CA ALA A 236 -1.36 2.75 -20.76
C ALA A 236 -1.00 1.30 -20.43
N MET A 237 -1.53 0.75 -19.34
CA MET A 237 -1.34 -0.65 -18.96
C MET A 237 -1.81 -1.62 -20.05
N ALA A 238 -2.93 -1.33 -20.72
CA ALA A 238 -3.44 -2.16 -21.82
C ALA A 238 -2.48 -2.25 -23.03
N THR A 239 -1.55 -1.30 -23.18
CA THR A 239 -0.55 -1.30 -24.26
C THR A 239 0.72 -2.11 -23.93
N VAL A 240 0.92 -2.48 -22.66
CA VAL A 240 2.10 -3.21 -22.22
C VAL A 240 2.07 -4.64 -22.73
N LYS A 241 3.18 -5.09 -23.32
CA LYS A 241 3.25 -6.44 -23.90
C LYS A 241 3.21 -7.51 -22.78
N GLY A 242 2.43 -8.55 -23.01
CA GLY A 242 2.32 -9.69 -22.10
C GLY A 242 1.30 -9.50 -20.98
N ILE A 243 0.55 -8.39 -20.98
CA ILE A 243 -0.63 -8.22 -20.14
C ILE A 243 -1.74 -9.15 -20.64
N GLY A 244 -2.41 -9.78 -19.68
CA GLY A 244 -3.63 -10.55 -19.83
C GLY A 244 -4.69 -10.07 -18.83
N VAL A 245 -5.90 -10.58 -18.99
CA VAL A 245 -6.97 -10.49 -17.99
C VAL A 245 -7.60 -11.87 -17.85
N THR A 246 -8.06 -12.24 -16.66
CA THR A 246 -8.86 -13.46 -16.52
C THR A 246 -10.22 -13.26 -17.18
N ASP A 247 -10.70 -14.25 -17.92
CA ASP A 247 -11.99 -14.24 -18.63
C ASP A 247 -13.22 -14.39 -17.69
N HIS A 248 -12.96 -14.39 -16.38
CA HIS A 248 -13.94 -14.46 -15.31
C HIS A 248 -13.42 -13.73 -14.07
N LEU A 249 -14.33 -13.40 -13.16
CA LEU A 249 -13.98 -12.90 -11.84
C LEU A 249 -13.40 -14.03 -10.97
N ILE A 250 -12.30 -13.75 -10.31
CA ILE A 250 -11.67 -14.64 -9.33
C ILE A 250 -12.03 -14.21 -7.90
N ARG A 251 -11.62 -14.97 -6.89
CA ARG A 251 -11.74 -14.53 -5.47
C ARG A 251 -10.39 -14.02 -4.96
N ASP A 252 -10.40 -12.87 -4.30
CA ASP A 252 -9.26 -12.33 -3.55
C ASP A 252 -9.12 -13.03 -2.18
N ALA A 253 -8.07 -12.66 -1.41
CA ALA A 253 -7.81 -13.18 -0.07
C ALA A 253 -8.99 -12.99 0.92
N SER A 254 -9.85 -12.00 0.71
CA SER A 254 -11.05 -11.73 1.53
C SER A 254 -12.28 -12.52 1.06
N GLY A 255 -12.16 -13.25 -0.06
CA GLY A 255 -13.24 -14.02 -0.69
C GLY A 255 -14.14 -13.19 -1.63
N ARG A 256 -13.85 -11.90 -1.84
CA ARG A 256 -14.59 -11.00 -2.74
C ARG A 256 -14.24 -11.31 -4.21
N GLN A 257 -15.22 -11.15 -5.10
CA GLN A 257 -14.99 -11.30 -6.53
C GLN A 257 -14.24 -10.08 -7.10
N VAL A 258 -13.15 -10.33 -7.83
CA VAL A 258 -12.27 -9.29 -8.40
C VAL A 258 -11.86 -9.62 -9.83
N ILE A 259 -11.52 -8.59 -10.60
CA ILE A 259 -10.88 -8.72 -11.92
C ILE A 259 -9.38 -8.93 -11.69
N ALA A 260 -8.76 -9.88 -12.38
CA ALA A 260 -7.32 -10.08 -12.32
C ALA A 260 -6.65 -9.68 -13.64
N VAL A 261 -5.86 -8.60 -13.58
CA VAL A 261 -4.97 -8.19 -14.65
C VAL A 261 -3.64 -8.87 -14.44
N THR A 262 -3.19 -9.66 -15.42
CA THR A 262 -2.09 -10.61 -15.23
C THR A 262 -0.89 -10.29 -16.10
N ARG A 263 0.32 -10.55 -15.61
CA ARG A 263 1.54 -10.59 -16.43
C ARG A 263 2.42 -11.74 -15.97
N ALA A 264 3.00 -12.50 -16.90
CA ALA A 264 4.04 -13.45 -16.54
C ALA A 264 5.20 -12.70 -15.88
N TYR A 265 5.62 -13.16 -14.70
CA TYR A 265 6.80 -12.64 -14.02
C TYR A 265 8.03 -13.40 -14.51
N ASP A 266 7.95 -14.73 -14.52
CA ASP A 266 8.94 -15.63 -15.12
C ASP A 266 8.27 -16.84 -15.81
N ALA A 267 9.04 -17.90 -16.09
CA ALA A 267 8.54 -19.11 -16.76
C ALA A 267 7.57 -19.96 -15.92
N ASN A 268 7.58 -19.76 -14.60
CA ASN A 268 6.88 -20.54 -13.59
C ASN A 268 5.88 -19.70 -12.77
N THR A 269 6.00 -18.37 -12.75
CA THR A 269 5.18 -17.49 -11.91
C THR A 269 4.49 -16.37 -12.73
N ARG A 270 3.35 -15.89 -12.21
CA ARG A 270 2.55 -14.83 -12.80
C ARG A 270 2.11 -13.87 -11.71
N SER A 271 2.33 -12.58 -11.93
CA SER A 271 1.81 -11.51 -11.08
C SER A 271 0.43 -11.09 -11.54
N GLU A 272 -0.44 -10.80 -10.58
CA GLU A 272 -1.82 -10.41 -10.81
C GLU A 272 -2.16 -9.16 -9.98
N ILE A 273 -2.59 -8.11 -10.65
CA ILE A 273 -3.18 -6.91 -10.05
C ILE A 273 -4.68 -7.14 -9.97
N LEU A 274 -5.26 -6.94 -8.80
CA LEU A 274 -6.68 -7.16 -8.55
C LEU A 274 -7.41 -5.83 -8.57
N LEU A 275 -8.50 -5.76 -9.35
CA LEU A 275 -9.37 -4.58 -9.42
C LEU A 275 -10.77 -4.93 -8.91
N ASP A 276 -11.38 -4.01 -8.17
CA ASP A 276 -12.77 -4.15 -7.75
C ASP A 276 -13.68 -4.00 -8.98
N PRO A 277 -14.59 -4.95 -9.25
CA PRO A 277 -15.39 -4.94 -10.47
C PRO A 277 -16.47 -3.85 -10.49
N VAL A 278 -16.67 -3.12 -9.39
CA VAL A 278 -17.71 -2.08 -9.27
C VAL A 278 -17.17 -0.69 -9.57
N ASP A 279 -16.00 -0.35 -9.02
CA ASP A 279 -15.43 0.99 -9.13
C ASP A 279 -14.03 1.01 -9.77
N TYR A 280 -13.53 -0.17 -10.17
CA TYR A 280 -12.20 -0.40 -10.73
C TYR A 280 -11.06 0.12 -9.83
N SER A 281 -11.29 0.29 -8.53
CA SER A 281 -10.23 0.63 -7.60
C SER A 281 -9.28 -0.56 -7.39
N TYR A 282 -8.03 -0.27 -6.99
CA TYR A 282 -7.07 -1.31 -6.62
C TYR A 282 -7.60 -2.12 -5.42
N ALA A 283 -7.85 -3.41 -5.67
CA ALA A 283 -8.38 -4.36 -4.69
C ALA A 283 -7.31 -5.26 -4.08
N GLY A 284 -6.06 -5.20 -4.57
CA GLY A 284 -4.96 -6.00 -4.06
C GLY A 284 -4.07 -6.58 -5.14
N GLN A 285 -3.28 -7.59 -4.77
CA GLN A 285 -2.40 -8.29 -5.69
C GLN A 285 -2.12 -9.71 -5.23
N ARG A 286 -1.71 -10.55 -6.18
CA ARG A 286 -1.20 -11.88 -5.88
C ARG A 286 -0.16 -12.35 -6.88
N ASP A 287 0.73 -13.22 -6.43
CA ASP A 287 1.68 -13.93 -7.28
C ASP A 287 1.32 -15.42 -7.29
N VAL A 288 1.13 -15.98 -8.48
CA VAL A 288 0.62 -17.34 -8.67
C VAL A 288 1.64 -18.20 -9.37
N VAL A 289 1.84 -19.41 -8.85
CA VAL A 289 2.64 -20.44 -9.50
C VAL A 289 1.86 -21.04 -10.67
N THR A 290 2.33 -20.84 -11.89
CA THR A 290 1.70 -21.31 -13.14
C THR A 290 2.17 -22.69 -13.57
N ARG A 291 3.33 -23.16 -13.08
CA ARG A 291 3.91 -24.48 -13.35
C ARG A 291 4.54 -25.03 -12.09
N THR A 292 4.35 -26.32 -11.82
CA THR A 292 5.05 -26.96 -10.69
C THR A 292 6.55 -26.95 -10.93
N TYR A 293 7.33 -26.47 -9.96
CA TYR A 293 8.78 -26.44 -10.02
C TYR A 293 9.40 -26.65 -8.64
N GLU A 294 10.65 -27.10 -8.63
CA GLU A 294 11.45 -27.18 -7.41
C GLU A 294 12.32 -25.93 -7.31
N PHE A 295 12.22 -25.25 -6.18
CA PHE A 295 13.11 -24.17 -5.81
C PHE A 295 14.14 -24.70 -4.82
N SER A 296 15.37 -24.83 -5.30
CA SER A 296 16.53 -25.06 -4.42
C SER A 296 16.93 -23.73 -3.82
N GLY A 297 16.81 -23.61 -2.49
CA GLY A 297 17.33 -22.45 -1.77
C GLY A 297 18.86 -22.44 -1.71
N GLY A 298 19.41 -21.67 -0.78
CA GLY A 298 20.85 -21.64 -0.51
C GLY A 298 21.41 -22.99 -0.02
N GLU A 299 22.73 -23.11 -0.03
CA GLU A 299 23.44 -24.33 0.37
C GLU A 299 22.96 -24.86 1.74
N GLY A 300 22.56 -26.14 1.78
CA GLY A 300 22.06 -26.80 3.00
C GLY A 300 20.55 -26.67 3.27
N THR A 301 19.79 -25.95 2.44
CA THR A 301 18.32 -25.94 2.55
C THR A 301 17.69 -27.04 1.70
N PRO A 302 16.71 -27.80 2.22
CA PRO A 302 15.98 -28.77 1.41
C PRO A 302 15.21 -28.05 0.30
N PRO A 303 15.11 -28.63 -0.91
CA PRO A 303 14.35 -28.03 -1.99
C PRO A 303 12.88 -27.88 -1.60
N THR A 304 12.30 -26.72 -1.93
CA THR A 304 10.88 -26.46 -1.74
C THR A 304 10.16 -26.73 -3.06
N VAL A 305 9.13 -27.57 -3.03
CA VAL A 305 8.32 -27.86 -4.21
C VAL A 305 7.15 -26.89 -4.24
N TYR A 306 7.13 -25.99 -5.22
CA TYR A 306 5.99 -25.13 -5.50
C TYR A 306 5.10 -25.80 -6.55
N LYS A 307 3.81 -25.97 -6.23
CA LYS A 307 2.82 -26.59 -7.11
C LYS A 307 2.10 -25.53 -7.93
N ARG A 308 1.69 -25.91 -9.14
CA ARG A 308 0.76 -25.07 -9.93
C ARG A 308 -0.47 -24.72 -9.08
N GLY A 309 -0.78 -23.43 -9.01
CA GLY A 309 -1.89 -22.87 -8.25
C GLY A 309 -1.52 -22.37 -6.86
N ASP A 310 -0.29 -22.65 -6.37
CA ASP A 310 0.18 -22.08 -5.13
C ASP A 310 0.26 -20.55 -5.25
N LEU A 311 -0.14 -19.86 -4.18
CA LEU A 311 -0.02 -18.41 -4.04
C LEU A 311 1.27 -18.11 -3.28
N LEU A 312 2.16 -17.32 -3.89
CA LEU A 312 3.41 -16.87 -3.27
C LEU A 312 3.22 -15.56 -2.49
N MET A 313 2.22 -14.80 -2.89
CA MET A 313 1.74 -13.58 -2.26
C MET A 313 0.24 -13.49 -2.53
N ASP A 314 -0.54 -13.10 -1.53
CA ASP A 314 -1.99 -12.85 -1.66
C ASP A 314 -2.40 -11.74 -0.70
N VAL A 315 -2.67 -10.56 -1.26
CA VAL A 315 -3.06 -9.35 -0.51
C VAL A 315 -4.38 -8.86 -1.04
N ALA A 316 -5.37 -8.68 -0.16
CA ALA A 316 -6.65 -8.06 -0.49
C ALA A 316 -6.84 -6.73 0.24
N ARG A 317 -6.91 -5.63 -0.50
CA ARG A 317 -7.30 -4.32 0.02
C ARG A 317 -8.82 -4.24 0.11
N THR A 318 -9.34 -4.32 1.32
CA THR A 318 -10.79 -4.33 1.60
C THR A 318 -11.35 -2.95 1.93
N ARG A 319 -10.50 -2.01 2.34
CA ARG A 319 -10.86 -0.59 2.57
C ARG A 319 -9.69 0.32 2.25
N ALA A 320 -9.99 1.50 1.72
CA ALA A 320 -9.09 2.65 1.68
C ALA A 320 -9.88 3.94 1.88
N ALA A 321 -9.33 4.89 2.63
CA ALA A 321 -9.93 6.21 2.79
C ALA A 321 -8.91 7.27 3.21
N VAL A 322 -9.21 8.53 2.88
CA VAL A 322 -8.55 9.68 3.49
C VAL A 322 -9.30 10.00 4.79
N VAL A 323 -8.58 10.11 5.90
CA VAL A 323 -9.12 10.38 7.24
C VAL A 323 -8.38 11.54 7.90
N ASP A 324 -9.00 12.19 8.88
CA ASP A 324 -8.46 13.43 9.48
C ASP A 324 -7.41 13.16 10.57
N ALA A 325 -7.35 11.93 11.11
CA ALA A 325 -6.40 11.60 12.16
C ALA A 325 -5.91 10.14 12.11
N LYS A 326 -4.69 9.91 12.58
CA LYS A 326 -4.18 8.56 12.83
C LYS A 326 -5.11 7.80 13.79
N GLY A 327 -5.47 6.57 13.43
CA GLY A 327 -6.37 5.72 14.21
C GLY A 327 -7.85 5.88 13.86
N GLN A 328 -8.22 6.89 13.07
CA GLN A 328 -9.60 7.06 12.59
C GLN A 328 -9.94 6.02 11.52
N LYS A 329 -11.09 5.37 11.65
CA LYS A 329 -11.66 4.53 10.59
C LYS A 329 -12.73 5.33 9.81
N PRO A 330 -13.02 4.97 8.55
CA PRO A 330 -14.01 5.64 7.72
C PRO A 330 -15.42 5.60 8.32
#